data_AF-A0A7W0W272-F1
#
_entry.id   AF-A0A7W0W272-F1
#
_cell.length_a   1.000
_cell.length_b   1.000
_cell.length_c   1.000
_cell.angle_alpha   90.00
_cell.angle_beta   90.00
_cell.angle_gamma   90.00
#
_symmetry.space_group_name_H-M   'P 1'
#
loop_
_entity.id
_entity.type
_entity.pdbx_description
1 polymer ?
#
loop_
_entity_poly.entity_id
_entity_poly.type
_entity_poly.pdbx_seq_one_letter_code
_entity_poly.pdbx_strand_id
1 'polypeptide(L)'
;MTLNRTLAFVSDVSRPAFIGALAIVAMVPACSGKKPKYEGPYATQVGQAVPMIESAIGLKFKTPPKVETRSKAQVREFVTRQFKDAKAMREFAGQERAYKRLGLIPDTLKLQQFLIGLLEEQIVGFYDPGTKVLYLVDGSAKDQVGIIVTHELVHSLQD
;
A
#
# COMPACT_ATOMS: atom_id res chain seq x y z
N MET A 1 71.68 -61.32 -10.16
CA MET A 1 71.21 -60.40 -9.10
C MET A 1 70.15 -61.16 -8.29
N THR A 2 70.61 -61.76 -7.18
CA THR A 2 69.91 -62.25 -5.96
C THR A 2 68.45 -62.76 -6.00
N LEU A 3 68.33 -64.09 -6.02
CA LEU A 3 67.57 -65.07 -5.20
C LEU A 3 66.23 -64.76 -4.46
N ASN A 4 65.38 -65.81 -4.47
CA ASN A 4 64.52 -66.39 -3.39
C ASN A 4 63.18 -65.69 -3.02
N ARG A 5 62.11 -66.37 -2.56
CA ARG A 5 61.72 -67.78 -2.35
C ARG A 5 60.19 -67.79 -2.07
N THR A 6 59.52 -68.82 -2.57
CA THR A 6 58.37 -69.62 -2.08
C THR A 6 57.43 -69.20 -0.91
N LEU A 7 56.15 -69.64 -1.05
CA LEU A 7 55.10 -69.98 -0.04
C LEU A 7 54.36 -68.77 0.59
N ALA A 8 53.08 -68.77 0.98
CA ALA A 8 51.98 -69.74 1.18
C ALA A 8 50.63 -68.95 1.13
N PHE A 9 49.52 -69.51 0.63
CA PHE A 9 48.34 -70.00 1.39
C PHE A 9 48.01 -69.30 2.72
N VAL A 10 46.75 -68.83 2.87
CA VAL A 10 45.90 -68.61 4.08
C VAL A 10 44.72 -67.72 3.62
N SER A 11 43.57 -68.29 3.28
CA SER A 11 42.37 -68.56 4.11
C SER A 11 41.62 -67.32 4.62
N ASP A 12 40.40 -67.16 4.09
CA ASP A 12 39.12 -66.91 4.77
C ASP A 12 39.08 -66.04 6.03
N VAL A 13 38.34 -64.93 5.98
CA VAL A 13 37.49 -64.45 7.09
C VAL A 13 36.29 -63.71 6.50
N SER A 14 35.15 -64.39 6.46
CA SER A 14 33.82 -63.78 6.48
C SER A 14 33.65 -62.85 7.68
N ARG A 15 33.25 -61.58 7.47
CA ARG A 15 32.75 -60.70 8.54
C ARG A 15 31.39 -60.06 8.19
N PRO A 16 30.41 -60.12 9.10
CA PRO A 16 29.09 -59.53 8.98
C PRO A 16 29.14 -58.06 9.41
N ALA A 17 28.34 -57.18 8.80
CA ALA A 17 28.07 -55.89 9.42
C ALA A 17 26.79 -55.23 8.93
N PHE A 18 25.83 -55.17 9.87
CA PHE A 18 25.02 -54.00 10.21
C PHE A 18 24.20 -53.32 9.12
N ILE A 19 22.88 -53.57 9.22
CA ILE A 19 21.78 -52.74 8.74
C ILE A 19 22.01 -51.29 9.23
N GLY A 20 22.45 -50.41 8.32
CA GLY A 20 22.44 -48.97 8.52
C GLY A 20 21.08 -48.41 8.09
N ALA A 21 20.17 -48.21 9.05
CA ALA A 21 18.94 -47.46 8.81
C ALA A 21 19.31 -45.98 8.60
N LEU A 22 19.20 -45.52 7.36
CA LEU A 22 19.39 -44.12 6.97
C LEU A 22 18.17 -43.31 7.43
N ALA A 23 18.27 -42.66 8.59
CA ALA A 23 17.26 -41.71 9.05
C ALA A 23 17.31 -40.44 8.19
N ILE A 24 16.39 -40.35 7.22
CA ILE A 24 16.14 -39.12 6.46
C ILE A 24 15.49 -38.10 7.40
N VAL A 25 16.26 -37.10 7.84
CA VAL A 25 15.72 -35.94 8.54
C VAL A 25 14.98 -35.08 7.53
N ALA A 26 13.65 -35.16 7.52
CA ALA A 26 12.80 -34.28 6.73
C ALA A 26 12.87 -32.85 7.32
N MET A 27 13.60 -31.97 6.65
CA MET A 27 13.68 -30.56 7.00
C MET A 27 12.40 -29.86 6.51
N VAL A 28 11.40 -29.77 7.38
CA VAL A 28 10.17 -29.01 7.11
C VAL A 28 10.55 -27.52 7.14
N PRO A 29 10.32 -26.74 6.07
CA PRO A 29 10.48 -25.30 6.13
C PRO A 29 9.41 -24.78 7.07
N ALA A 30 9.83 -24.34 8.26
CA ALA A 30 8.99 -23.58 9.16
C ALA A 30 8.70 -22.22 8.50
N CYS A 31 7.63 -22.16 7.70
CA CYS A 31 7.03 -20.90 7.31
C CYS A 31 6.45 -20.25 8.58
N SER A 32 7.30 -19.53 9.31
CA SER A 32 6.89 -18.63 10.38
C SER A 32 5.96 -17.58 9.80
N GLY A 33 4.66 -17.84 9.84
CA GLY A 33 3.60 -16.98 9.33
C GLY A 33 3.51 -15.67 10.12
N LYS A 34 4.34 -14.69 9.78
CA LYS A 34 4.11 -13.31 10.20
C LYS A 34 2.82 -12.84 9.52
N LYS A 35 1.82 -12.46 10.33
CA LYS A 35 0.60 -11.83 9.81
C LYS A 35 0.99 -10.60 8.97
N PRO A 36 0.38 -10.40 7.80
CA PRO A 36 0.69 -9.24 6.96
C PRO A 36 0.40 -7.95 7.74
N LYS A 37 1.34 -6.99 7.71
CA LYS A 37 1.22 -5.72 8.44
C LYS A 37 0.13 -4.81 7.86
N TYR A 38 -0.19 -4.99 6.58
CA TYR A 38 -1.19 -4.23 5.84
C TYR A 38 -2.13 -5.23 5.13
N GLU A 39 -3.40 -4.88 5.04
CA GLU A 39 -4.45 -5.72 4.46
C GLU A 39 -5.15 -5.00 3.30
N GLY A 40 -5.89 -5.76 2.49
CA GLY A 40 -6.67 -5.23 1.37
C GLY A 40 -5.92 -5.14 0.04
N PRO A 41 -6.59 -4.62 -1.01
CA PRO A 41 -6.07 -4.65 -2.38
C PRO A 41 -4.82 -3.79 -2.62
N TYR A 42 -4.49 -2.89 -1.69
CA TYR A 42 -3.35 -1.97 -1.79
C TYR A 42 -2.23 -2.27 -0.78
N ALA A 43 -2.28 -3.41 -0.09
CA ALA A 43 -1.31 -3.77 0.95
C ALA A 43 0.14 -3.73 0.46
N THR A 44 0.40 -4.12 -0.79
CA THR A 44 1.73 -4.08 -1.40
C THR A 44 2.25 -2.65 -1.52
N GLN A 45 1.43 -1.74 -2.05
CA GLN A 45 1.79 -0.34 -2.27
C GLN A 45 2.00 0.38 -0.93
N VAL A 46 1.15 0.12 0.07
CA VAL A 46 1.34 0.65 1.43
C VAL A 46 2.63 0.11 2.05
N GLY A 47 2.88 -1.20 1.93
CA GLY A 47 4.08 -1.84 2.44
C GLY A 47 5.38 -1.31 1.83
N GLN A 48 5.35 -0.87 0.57
CA GLN A 48 6.47 -0.24 -0.11
C GLN A 48 6.62 1.24 0.26
N ALA A 49 5.52 2.00 0.25
CA ALA A 49 5.54 3.45 0.41
C ALA A 49 5.83 3.88 1.85
N VAL A 50 5.21 3.23 2.86
CA VAL A 50 5.36 3.63 4.27
C VAL A 50 6.83 3.74 4.71
N PRO A 51 7.70 2.72 4.57
CA PRO A 51 9.09 2.85 5.02
C PRO A 51 9.86 3.94 4.27
N MET A 52 9.57 4.17 2.98
CA MET A 52 10.20 5.23 2.21
C MET A 52 9.77 6.62 2.71
N ILE A 53 8.47 6.81 2.94
CA ILE A 53 7.92 8.07 3.47
C ILE A 53 8.48 8.34 4.86
N GLU A 54 8.48 7.35 5.75
CA GLU A 54 9.02 7.53 7.11
C GLU A 54 10.51 7.89 7.09
N SER A 55 11.29 7.29 6.18
CA SER A 55 12.70 7.61 6.02
C SER A 55 12.93 9.02 5.46
N ALA A 56 12.09 9.47 4.53
CA ALA A 56 12.23 10.77 3.88
C ALA A 56 11.73 11.93 4.75
N ILE A 57 10.61 11.72 5.46
CA ILE A 57 9.95 12.76 6.27
C ILE A 57 10.49 12.78 7.71
N GLY A 58 11.08 11.68 8.19
CA GLY A 58 11.57 11.58 9.57
C GLY A 58 10.46 11.42 10.61
N LEU A 59 9.21 11.18 10.17
CA LEU A 59 8.07 10.90 11.02
C LEU A 59 7.65 9.44 10.91
N LYS A 60 7.01 8.91 11.95
CA LYS A 60 6.46 7.55 11.98
C LYS A 60 4.94 7.58 11.94
N PHE A 61 4.35 6.63 11.22
CA PHE A 61 2.90 6.42 11.28
C PHE A 61 2.53 5.86 12.65
N LYS A 62 1.61 6.52 13.36
CA LYS A 62 1.16 6.12 14.71
C LYS A 62 0.40 4.79 14.68
N THR A 63 -0.33 4.55 13.59
CA THR A 63 -1.09 3.32 13.33
C THR A 63 -0.85 2.87 11.89
N PRO A 64 -0.97 1.57 11.56
CA PRO A 64 -0.91 1.11 10.18
C PRO A 64 -1.98 1.82 9.33
N PRO A 65 -1.61 2.53 8.25
CA PRO A 65 -2.58 3.21 7.41
C PRO A 65 -3.53 2.22 6.74
N LYS A 66 -4.81 2.60 6.68
CA LYS A 66 -5.86 1.82 6.03
C LYS A 66 -6.19 2.43 4.68
N VAL A 67 -6.20 1.60 3.64
CA VAL A 67 -6.53 2.02 2.28
C VAL A 67 -7.71 1.21 1.75
N GLU A 68 -8.74 1.90 1.29
CA GLU A 68 -9.96 1.32 0.73
C GLU A 68 -10.27 1.91 -0.66
N THR A 69 -11.32 1.41 -1.29
CA THR A 69 -11.78 1.90 -2.60
C THR A 69 -13.12 2.64 -2.47
N ARG A 70 -13.33 3.66 -3.29
CA ARG A 70 -14.59 4.42 -3.40
C ARG A 70 -15.02 4.59 -4.85
N SER A 71 -16.33 4.66 -5.06
CA SER A 71 -16.88 5.03 -6.37
C SER A 71 -16.89 6.54 -6.57
N LYS A 72 -17.01 7.01 -7.82
CA LYS A 72 -17.19 8.44 -8.13
C LYS A 72 -18.38 9.07 -7.39
N ALA A 73 -19.48 8.34 -7.25
CA ALA A 73 -20.64 8.83 -6.51
C ALA A 73 -20.30 9.12 -5.03
N GLN A 74 -19.44 8.30 -4.42
CA GLN A 74 -18.96 8.52 -3.05
C GLN A 74 -17.96 9.68 -2.97
N VAL A 75 -17.14 9.90 -4.01
CA VAL A 75 -16.31 11.12 -4.13
C VAL A 75 -17.19 12.36 -4.15
N ARG A 76 -18.26 12.35 -4.97
CA ARG A 76 -19.22 13.46 -5.02
C ARG A 76 -19.82 13.76 -3.65
N GLU A 77 -20.23 12.73 -2.93
CA GLU A 77 -20.75 12.86 -1.57
C GLU A 77 -19.70 13.48 -0.62
N PHE A 78 -18.47 12.96 -0.67
CA PHE A 78 -17.35 13.47 0.12
C PHE A 78 -17.10 14.96 -0.14
N VAL A 79 -16.98 15.37 -1.41
CA VAL A 79 -16.75 16.77 -1.82
C VAL A 79 -17.93 17.64 -1.42
N THR A 80 -19.17 17.19 -1.65
CA THR A 80 -20.38 17.94 -1.29
C THR A 80 -20.45 18.18 0.22
N ARG A 81 -20.03 17.20 1.04
CA ARG A 81 -19.99 17.34 2.50
C ARG A 81 -19.03 18.44 2.96
N GLN A 82 -17.96 18.73 2.22
CA GLN A 82 -17.03 19.83 2.56
C GLN A 82 -17.70 21.21 2.50
N PHE A 83 -18.81 21.33 1.78
CA PHE A 83 -19.60 22.55 1.67
C PHE A 83 -20.74 22.64 2.70
N LYS A 84 -20.76 21.82 3.76
CA LYS A 84 -21.81 21.87 4.79
C LYS A 84 -21.54 22.88 5.91
N ASP A 85 -20.32 23.40 6.04
CA ASP A 85 -20.01 24.42 7.04
C ASP A 85 -20.60 25.79 6.64
N ALA A 86 -21.44 26.36 7.51
CA ALA A 86 -22.14 27.61 7.23
C ALA A 86 -21.21 28.83 7.10
N LYS A 87 -20.09 28.87 7.82
CA LYS A 87 -19.08 29.93 7.70
C LYS A 87 -18.33 29.78 6.37
N ALA A 88 -17.87 28.58 6.06
CA ALA A 88 -17.19 28.29 4.80
C ALA A 88 -18.08 28.63 3.59
N MET A 89 -19.38 28.33 3.67
CA MET A 89 -20.34 28.66 2.60
C MET A 89 -20.52 30.16 2.39
N ARG A 90 -20.52 30.97 3.45
CA ARG A 90 -20.58 32.43 3.33
C ARG A 90 -19.32 32.99 2.67
N GLU A 91 -18.15 32.49 3.08
CA GLU A 91 -16.86 32.88 2.51
C GLU A 91 -16.78 32.50 1.03
N PHE A 92 -17.18 31.28 0.69
CA PHE A 92 -17.23 30.78 -0.68
C PHE A 92 -18.17 31.61 -1.57
N ALA A 93 -19.38 31.94 -1.09
CA ALA A 93 -20.30 32.81 -1.83
C ALA A 93 -19.75 34.23 -2.01
N GLY A 94 -18.97 34.73 -1.04
CA GLY A 94 -18.23 35.99 -1.17
C GLY A 94 -17.18 35.94 -2.28
N GLN A 95 -16.38 34.87 -2.32
CA GLN A 95 -15.38 34.64 -3.37
C GLN A 95 -16.02 34.55 -4.76
N GLU A 96 -17.11 33.79 -4.90
CA GLU A 96 -17.84 33.70 -6.17
C GLU A 96 -18.28 35.08 -6.66
N ARG A 97 -18.89 35.90 -5.79
CA ARG A 97 -19.30 37.27 -6.14
C ARG A 97 -18.12 38.15 -6.54
N ALA A 98 -17.01 38.05 -5.82
CA ALA A 98 -15.81 38.82 -6.14
C ALA A 98 -15.24 38.42 -7.50
N TYR A 99 -15.09 37.12 -7.78
CA TYR A 99 -14.55 36.62 -9.04
C TYR A 99 -15.43 37.00 -10.24
N LYS A 100 -16.75 36.99 -10.07
CA LYS A 100 -17.70 37.49 -11.07
C LYS A 100 -17.51 38.99 -11.32
N ARG A 101 -17.50 39.79 -10.24
CA ARG A 101 -17.40 41.25 -10.36
C ARG A 101 -16.09 41.72 -10.99
N LEU A 102 -15.01 40.97 -10.76
CA LEU A 102 -13.68 41.20 -11.34
C LEU A 102 -13.52 40.64 -12.76
N GLY A 103 -14.53 39.92 -13.29
CA GLY A 103 -14.47 39.30 -14.62
C GLY A 103 -13.54 38.09 -14.72
N LEU A 104 -13.18 37.47 -13.58
CA LEU A 104 -12.33 36.27 -13.54
C LEU A 104 -13.09 34.99 -13.89
N ILE A 105 -14.40 34.98 -13.67
CA ILE A 105 -15.31 33.90 -14.05
C ILE A 105 -16.60 34.47 -14.67
N PRO A 106 -17.34 33.72 -15.51
CA PRO A 106 -18.62 34.16 -16.04
C PRO A 106 -19.67 34.44 -14.95
N ASP A 107 -20.47 35.49 -15.11
CA ASP A 107 -21.56 35.83 -14.17
C ASP A 107 -22.62 34.73 -14.05
N THR A 108 -22.76 33.92 -15.10
CA THR A 108 -23.68 32.78 -15.17
C THR A 108 -23.15 31.53 -14.47
N LEU A 109 -21.84 31.45 -14.19
CA LEU A 109 -21.21 30.27 -13.59
C LEU A 109 -21.76 30.04 -12.17
N LYS A 110 -22.17 28.81 -11.87
CA LYS A 110 -22.53 28.39 -10.52
C LYS A 110 -21.32 27.67 -9.91
N LEU A 111 -20.48 28.43 -9.20
CA LEU A 111 -19.12 28.00 -8.89
C LEU A 111 -19.09 26.72 -8.04
N GLN A 112 -19.99 26.61 -7.06
CA GLN A 112 -20.07 25.41 -6.21
C GLN A 112 -20.38 24.15 -7.02
N GLN A 113 -21.43 24.19 -7.85
CA GLN A 113 -21.85 23.03 -8.63
C GLN A 113 -20.79 22.65 -9.67
N PHE A 114 -20.15 23.66 -10.26
CA PHE A 114 -19.02 23.47 -11.16
C PHE A 114 -17.86 22.76 -10.46
N LEU A 115 -17.43 23.23 -9.28
CA LEU A 115 -16.33 22.61 -8.54
C LEU A 115 -16.66 21.20 -8.06
N ILE A 116 -17.89 20.93 -7.62
CA ILE A 116 -18.29 19.56 -7.23
C ILE A 116 -18.17 18.61 -8.42
N GLY A 117 -18.67 18.99 -9.59
CA GLY A 117 -18.54 18.15 -10.80
C GLY A 117 -17.10 18.00 -11.26
N LEU A 118 -16.32 19.08 -11.24
CA LEU A 118 -14.91 19.06 -11.60
C LEU A 118 -14.11 18.12 -10.68
N LEU A 119 -14.28 18.25 -9.36
CA LEU A 119 -13.55 17.45 -8.39
C LEU A 119 -14.02 15.99 -8.36
N GLU A 120 -15.29 15.71 -8.59
CA GLU A 120 -15.79 14.33 -8.78
C GLU A 120 -15.07 13.63 -9.94
N GLU A 121 -14.75 14.36 -11.00
CA GLU A 121 -14.03 13.82 -12.15
C GLU A 121 -12.51 13.70 -11.94
N GLN A 122 -11.91 14.66 -11.23
CA GLN A 122 -10.44 14.76 -11.10
C GLN A 122 -9.87 14.05 -9.87
N ILE A 123 -10.65 13.84 -8.82
CA ILE A 123 -10.17 13.13 -7.62
C ILE A 123 -10.05 11.64 -7.95
N VAL A 124 -8.82 11.14 -7.89
CA VAL A 124 -8.46 9.72 -8.06
C VAL A 124 -8.07 9.03 -6.76
N GLY A 125 -7.82 9.82 -5.71
CA GLY A 125 -7.62 9.36 -4.34
C GLY A 125 -7.78 10.53 -3.36
N PHE A 126 -8.10 10.22 -2.11
CA PHE A 126 -8.18 11.19 -1.02
C PHE A 126 -8.05 10.54 0.35
N TYR A 127 -7.45 11.24 1.30
CA TYR A 127 -7.50 10.95 2.73
C TYR A 127 -8.72 11.62 3.38
N ASP A 128 -9.50 10.87 4.16
CA ASP A 128 -10.59 11.43 4.97
C ASP A 128 -10.15 11.54 6.45
N PRO A 129 -9.87 12.76 6.96
CA PRO A 129 -9.44 12.95 8.34
C PRO A 129 -10.53 12.62 9.37
N GLY A 130 -11.80 12.56 8.97
CA GLY A 130 -12.91 12.13 9.84
C GLY A 130 -12.93 10.62 10.07
N THR A 131 -12.46 9.83 9.11
CA THR A 131 -12.41 8.35 9.23
C THR A 131 -10.99 7.80 9.41
N LYS A 132 -9.96 8.63 9.16
CA LYS A 132 -8.54 8.25 9.13
C LYS A 132 -8.25 7.13 8.11
N VAL A 133 -8.99 7.13 7.00
CA VAL A 133 -8.87 6.15 5.91
C VAL A 133 -8.48 6.88 4.62
N LEU A 134 -7.58 6.25 3.87
CA LEU A 134 -7.20 6.66 2.52
C LEU A 134 -8.10 5.93 1.53
N TYR A 135 -8.64 6.64 0.57
CA TYR A 135 -9.51 6.07 -0.46
C TYR A 135 -8.88 6.24 -1.83
N LEU A 136 -8.84 5.17 -2.60
CA LEU A 136 -8.59 5.21 -4.04
C LEU A 136 -9.92 5.14 -4.78
N VAL A 137 -10.02 5.84 -5.90
CA VAL A 137 -11.26 5.89 -6.67
C VAL A 137 -11.28 4.77 -7.72
N ASP A 138 -12.42 4.12 -7.87
CA ASP A 138 -12.66 3.10 -8.88
C ASP A 138 -12.26 3.59 -10.28
N GLY A 139 -11.58 2.72 -11.05
CA GLY A 139 -11.14 3.06 -12.41
C GLY A 139 -9.83 3.85 -12.48
N SER A 140 -9.16 4.11 -11.35
CA SER A 140 -7.81 4.69 -11.34
C SER A 140 -6.83 3.83 -12.15
N ALA A 141 -5.95 4.48 -12.93
CA ALA A 141 -4.98 3.80 -13.76
C ALA A 141 -3.98 3.01 -12.89
N LYS A 142 -3.73 1.73 -13.25
CA LYS A 142 -2.97 0.80 -12.40
C LYS A 142 -1.52 1.26 -12.15
N ASP A 143 -0.93 1.92 -13.13
CA ASP A 143 0.40 2.52 -13.06
C ASP A 143 0.46 3.75 -12.14
N GLN A 144 -0.68 4.39 -11.86
CA GLN A 144 -0.78 5.55 -10.97
C GLN A 144 -1.09 5.18 -9.51
N VAL A 145 -1.52 3.95 -9.23
CA VAL A 145 -1.90 3.53 -7.86
C VAL A 145 -0.77 3.80 -6.85
N GLY A 146 0.49 3.54 -7.21
CA GLY A 146 1.63 3.76 -6.32
C GLY A 146 1.83 5.23 -5.95
N ILE A 147 1.74 6.15 -6.93
CA ILE A 147 1.88 7.59 -6.67
C ILE A 147 0.67 8.12 -5.89
N ILE A 148 -0.54 7.67 -6.18
CA ILE A 148 -1.76 8.06 -5.45
C ILE A 148 -1.67 7.61 -3.99
N VAL A 149 -1.38 6.33 -3.73
CA VAL A 149 -1.21 5.82 -2.36
C VAL A 149 -0.15 6.61 -1.61
N THR A 150 0.99 6.91 -2.25
CA THR A 150 2.06 7.69 -1.64
C THR A 150 1.61 9.11 -1.29
N HIS A 151 0.90 9.78 -2.20
CA HIS A 151 0.35 11.12 -1.99
C HIS A 151 -0.61 11.16 -0.79
N GLU A 152 -1.55 10.21 -0.73
CA GLU A 152 -2.52 10.14 0.37
C GLU A 152 -1.89 9.75 1.70
N LEU A 153 -0.85 8.90 1.69
CA LEU A 153 -0.09 8.56 2.90
C LEU A 153 0.60 9.79 3.49
N VAL A 154 1.13 10.68 2.65
CA VAL A 154 1.71 11.94 3.13
C VAL A 154 0.65 12.84 3.75
N HIS A 155 -0.56 12.94 3.16
CA HIS A 155 -1.67 13.68 3.77
C HIS A 155 -2.02 13.14 5.16
N SER A 156 -2.02 11.82 5.34
CA SER A 156 -2.33 11.21 6.63
C SER A 156 -1.28 11.47 7.73
N LEU A 157 -0.08 11.94 7.39
CA LEU A 157 0.95 12.34 8.37
C LEU A 157 0.79 13.78 8.87
N GLN A 158 -0.02 14.60 8.21
CA GLN A 158 -0.22 16.02 8.55
C GLN A 158 -1.31 16.25 9.61
N ASP A 159 -1.90 15.16 10.09
CA ASP A 159 -3.07 15.11 10.97
C ASP A 159 -2.67 14.70 12.40
#